data_AF-A0A6P8HSB7-F1
#
_entry.id   AF-A0A6P8HSB7-F1
#
_cell.length_a   1.000
_cell.length_b   1.000
_cell.length_c   1.000
_cell.angle_alpha   90.00
_cell.angle_beta   90.00
_cell.angle_gamma   90.00
#
_symmetry.space_group_name_H-M   'P 1'
#
loop_
_entity.id
_entity.type
_entity.pdbx_description
1 polymer ?
#
loop_
_entity_poly.entity_id
_entity_poly.type
_entity_poly.pdbx_seq_one_letter_code
_entity_poly.pdbx_strand_id
1 'polypeptide(L)'
;MDQIILAIIAVIIFIVAWFQLRNPENNQNKERPRGKGKIVKQKATRERQGRNLDLEWQKLQRLGLLELQGGHLLRESRIPRTRDGKITLYHYTTDRGARGIQRDGLIKSSDENTQPQHRKYGSGVYFTSYSPHDLEPDKLALNCFTHRGTVVTSPGIYSRTRYVVEIKFYENEVQKLNILNRDVYIFRGSIHLRHYEGRYRIYKNPKHPYDPRYSFYIDSFGY
;
A
#
# COMPACT_ATOMS: atom_id res chain seq x y z
N MET A 1 29.53 -10.39 35.39
CA MET A 1 29.73 -10.44 33.93
C MET A 1 29.30 -11.84 33.52
N ASP A 2 28.09 -11.92 33.00
CA ASP A 2 27.16 -12.96 33.42
C ASP A 2 27.12 -14.11 32.43
N GLN A 3 27.00 -15.34 32.94
CA GLN A 3 26.86 -16.59 32.18
C GLN A 3 25.81 -16.51 31.06
N ILE A 4 24.82 -15.62 31.22
CA ILE A 4 23.78 -15.32 30.23
C ILE A 4 24.35 -14.69 28.95
N ILE A 5 25.34 -13.79 29.06
CA ILE A 5 25.97 -13.13 27.90
C ILE A 5 26.75 -14.15 27.07
N LEU A 6 27.46 -15.07 27.73
CA LEU A 6 28.20 -16.15 27.07
C LEU A 6 27.26 -17.12 26.32
N ALA A 7 26.11 -17.44 26.90
CA ALA A 7 25.10 -18.28 26.24
C ALA A 7 24.52 -17.62 24.97
N ILE A 8 24.25 -16.32 25.02
CA ILE A 8 23.72 -15.57 23.86
C ILE A 8 24.77 -15.53 22.73
N ILE A 9 26.04 -15.28 23.06
CA ILE A 9 27.13 -15.26 22.07
C ILE A 9 27.28 -16.63 21.40
N ALA A 10 27.21 -17.72 22.17
CA ALA A 10 27.30 -19.08 21.62
C ALA A 10 26.16 -19.39 20.63
N VAL A 11 24.93 -18.96 20.92
CA VAL A 11 23.78 -19.15 20.03
C VAL A 11 23.93 -18.35 18.73
N ILE A 12 24.43 -17.11 18.80
CA ILE A 12 24.66 -16.28 17.62
C ILE A 12 25.73 -16.91 16.71
N ILE A 13 26.84 -17.38 17.29
CA ILE A 13 27.91 -18.05 16.54
C ILE A 13 27.38 -19.31 15.84
N PHE A 14 26.55 -20.10 16.53
CA PHE A 14 25.94 -21.30 15.96
C PHE A 14 25.01 -20.98 14.77
N ILE A 15 24.17 -19.94 14.89
CA ILE A 15 23.27 -19.51 13.80
C ILE A 15 24.06 -19.06 12.57
N VAL A 16 25.13 -18.29 12.77
CA VAL A 16 25.98 -17.81 11.67
C VAL A 16 26.68 -18.97 10.97
N ALA A 17 27.27 -19.91 11.74
CA ALA A 17 27.93 -21.10 11.18
C ALA A 17 26.94 -21.99 10.42
N TRP A 18 25.75 -22.21 10.98
CA TRP A 18 24.69 -22.99 10.33
C TRP A 18 24.22 -22.34 9.02
N PHE A 19 24.11 -21.01 8.98
CA PHE A 19 23.72 -20.28 7.77
C PHE A 19 24.79 -20.37 6.66
N GLN A 20 26.07 -20.36 7.03
CA GLN A 20 27.18 -20.54 6.07
C GLN A 20 27.24 -21.96 5.50
N LEU A 21 26.95 -22.98 6.30
CA LEU A 21 26.91 -24.37 5.85
C LEU A 21 25.74 -24.67 4.90
N ARG A 22 24.63 -23.93 5.00
CA ARG A 22 23.42 -24.17 4.19
C ARG A 22 23.41 -23.51 2.80
N ASN A 23 24.36 -22.63 2.50
CA ASN A 23 24.46 -21.92 1.22
C ASN A 23 25.85 -22.08 0.56
N PRO A 24 26.25 -23.29 0.13
CA PRO A 24 27.57 -23.52 -0.49
C PRO A 24 27.71 -22.88 -1.89
N GLU A 25 26.62 -22.41 -2.51
CA GLU A 25 26.63 -21.92 -3.89
C GLU A 25 27.29 -20.54 -4.08
N ASN A 26 27.62 -19.82 -3.01
CA ASN A 26 28.14 -18.45 -3.12
C ASN A 26 29.66 -18.34 -3.28
N ASN A 27 30.39 -19.45 -3.46
CA ASN A 27 31.87 -19.43 -3.48
C ASN A 27 32.52 -20.04 -4.74
N GLN A 28 31.77 -20.19 -5.85
CA GLN A 28 32.34 -20.53 -7.15
C GLN A 28 32.02 -19.48 -8.21
N ASN A 29 32.77 -18.38 -8.20
CA ASN A 29 32.90 -17.56 -9.40
C ASN A 29 34.32 -16.99 -9.52
N LYS A 30 35.27 -17.88 -9.78
CA LYS A 30 36.57 -17.53 -10.38
C LYS A 30 36.51 -17.72 -11.89
N GLU A 31 36.63 -16.60 -12.57
CA GLU A 31 37.39 -16.39 -13.82
C GLU A 31 37.06 -17.27 -15.05
N ARG A 32 36.34 -16.66 -16.00
CA ARG A 32 36.58 -16.88 -17.44
C ARG A 32 36.65 -15.54 -18.17
N PRO A 33 37.72 -15.26 -18.93
CA PRO A 33 37.74 -14.12 -19.84
C PRO A 33 37.16 -14.56 -21.19
N ARG A 34 36.15 -13.84 -21.71
CA ARG A 34 35.83 -13.78 -23.15
C ARG A 34 34.74 -12.73 -23.43
N GLY A 35 35.01 -11.82 -24.37
CA GLY A 35 33.99 -11.08 -25.12
C GLY A 35 33.63 -9.65 -24.64
N LYS A 36 34.61 -8.79 -24.36
CA LYS A 36 34.37 -7.35 -24.16
C LYS A 36 34.08 -6.66 -25.49
N GLY A 37 32.96 -5.94 -25.60
CA GLY A 37 32.77 -4.99 -26.69
C GLY A 37 31.41 -4.29 -26.74
N LYS A 38 30.31 -5.05 -26.82
CA LYS A 38 28.99 -4.46 -27.18
C LYS A 38 27.88 -4.62 -26.13
N ILE A 39 27.90 -5.65 -25.28
CA ILE A 39 26.82 -5.91 -24.31
C ILE A 39 26.95 -5.06 -23.02
N VAL A 40 28.17 -4.66 -22.65
CA VAL A 40 28.44 -3.88 -21.42
C VAL A 40 27.87 -2.45 -21.51
N LYS A 41 27.83 -1.84 -22.71
CA LYS A 41 27.26 -0.50 -22.87
C LYS A 41 25.75 -0.48 -22.63
N GLN A 42 24.99 -1.43 -23.17
CA GLN A 42 23.53 -1.47 -22.98
C GLN A 42 23.12 -1.75 -21.52
N LYS A 43 23.84 -2.61 -20.80
CA LYS A 43 23.56 -2.89 -19.39
C LYS A 43 23.85 -1.67 -18.49
N ALA A 44 24.97 -0.99 -18.73
CA ALA A 44 25.33 0.24 -18.01
C ALA A 44 24.35 1.40 -18.28
N THR A 45 23.81 1.52 -19.51
CA THR A 45 22.79 2.55 -19.84
C THR A 45 21.46 2.25 -19.16
N ARG A 46 21.01 0.99 -19.10
CA ARG A 46 19.79 0.58 -18.38
C ARG A 46 19.90 0.78 -16.87
N GLU A 47 21.05 0.46 -16.27
CA GLU A 47 21.30 0.70 -14.84
C GLU A 47 21.45 2.20 -14.50
N ARG A 48 21.91 3.04 -15.44
CA ARG A 48 21.89 4.49 -15.27
C ARG A 48 20.46 5.06 -15.38
N GLN A 49 19.65 4.56 -16.31
CA GLN A 49 18.25 4.97 -16.43
C GLN A 49 17.41 4.57 -15.20
N GLY A 50 17.59 3.36 -14.68
CA GLY A 50 16.92 2.91 -13.45
C GLY A 50 17.29 3.78 -12.23
N ARG A 51 18.58 4.07 -12.04
CA ARG A 51 19.05 4.93 -10.94
C ARG A 51 18.56 6.38 -11.05
N ASN A 52 18.40 6.90 -12.26
CA ASN A 52 17.90 8.26 -12.47
C ASN A 52 16.39 8.37 -12.19
N LEU A 53 15.61 7.34 -12.56
CA LEU A 53 14.20 7.24 -12.20
C LEU A 53 14.02 7.16 -10.68
N ASP A 54 14.82 6.36 -9.97
CA ASP A 54 14.75 6.26 -8.51
C ASP A 54 15.06 7.60 -7.81
N LEU A 55 16.00 8.39 -8.32
CA LEU A 55 16.33 9.72 -7.80
C LEU A 55 15.21 10.74 -8.04
N GLU A 56 14.60 10.73 -9.23
CA GLU A 56 13.40 11.53 -9.53
C GLU A 56 12.24 11.16 -8.60
N TRP A 57 12.00 9.87 -8.38
CA TRP A 57 10.97 9.38 -7.46
C TRP A 57 11.24 9.80 -6.02
N GLN A 58 12.47 9.70 -5.52
CA GLN A 58 12.83 10.18 -4.19
C GLN A 58 12.65 11.71 -4.05
N LYS A 59 12.92 12.46 -5.12
CA LYS A 59 12.73 13.92 -5.14
C LYS A 59 11.25 14.29 -5.12
N LEU A 60 10.41 13.60 -5.91
CA LEU A 60 8.95 13.74 -5.89
C LEU A 60 8.35 13.33 -4.53
N GLN A 61 8.90 12.31 -3.88
CA GLN A 61 8.52 11.94 -2.50
C GLN A 61 8.83 13.05 -1.51
N ARG A 62 10.03 13.66 -1.60
CA ARG A 62 10.43 14.74 -0.70
C ARG A 62 9.58 15.99 -0.92
N LEU A 63 9.25 16.30 -2.18
CA LEU A 63 8.37 17.40 -2.55
C LEU A 63 6.92 17.13 -2.11
N GLY A 64 6.40 15.93 -2.33
CA GLY A 64 5.06 15.53 -1.87
C GLY A 64 4.94 15.49 -0.34
N LEU A 65 5.99 15.08 0.37
CA LEU A 65 6.05 15.11 1.83
C LEU A 65 6.06 16.55 2.37
N LEU A 66 6.80 17.45 1.72
CA LEU A 66 6.82 18.88 2.06
C LEU A 66 5.51 19.60 1.70
N GLU A 67 4.86 19.23 0.60
CA GLU A 67 3.56 19.78 0.19
C GLU A 67 2.44 19.33 1.14
N LEU A 68 2.47 18.07 1.59
CA LEU A 68 1.58 17.55 2.63
C LEU A 68 1.83 18.19 4.00
N GLN A 69 3.09 18.53 4.33
CA GLN A 69 3.45 19.16 5.60
C GLN A 69 3.23 20.69 5.61
N GLY A 70 3.36 21.38 4.47
CA GLY A 70 3.33 22.84 4.38
C GLY A 70 1.98 23.45 4.01
N GLY A 71 1.08 22.71 3.36
CA GLY A 71 -0.19 23.26 2.85
C GLY A 71 -1.47 22.77 3.53
N HIS A 72 -1.39 21.75 4.41
CA HIS A 72 -2.57 21.04 4.92
C HIS A 72 -2.61 20.95 6.46
N LEU A 73 -1.93 21.86 7.15
CA LEU A 73 -2.21 22.15 8.55
C LEU A 73 -3.37 23.16 8.59
N LEU A 74 -4.52 22.76 9.14
CA LEU A 74 -5.72 23.58 9.44
C LEU A 74 -6.82 23.71 8.38
N ARG A 75 -6.94 22.81 7.40
CA ARG A 75 -8.29 22.49 6.92
C ARG A 75 -8.82 21.39 7.82
N GLU A 76 -9.60 21.78 8.84
CA GLU A 76 -10.69 20.92 9.28
C GLU A 76 -11.46 20.55 8.01
N SER A 77 -11.15 19.40 7.41
CA SER A 77 -11.81 18.91 6.22
C SER A 77 -13.22 18.55 6.66
N ARG A 78 -14.11 19.55 6.69
CA ARG A 78 -15.55 19.30 6.76
C ARG A 78 -15.88 18.55 5.49
N ILE A 79 -15.92 17.23 5.61
CA ILE A 79 -16.47 16.37 4.57
C ILE A 79 -17.84 16.95 4.24
N PRO A 80 -18.12 17.24 2.97
CA PRO A 80 -19.42 17.75 2.57
C PRO A 80 -20.51 16.80 3.11
N ARG A 81 -21.35 17.32 4.00
CA ARG A 81 -22.48 16.58 4.52
C ARG A 81 -23.61 16.66 3.53
N THR A 82 -24.28 15.54 3.31
CA THR A 82 -25.57 15.55 2.61
C THR A 82 -26.62 16.24 3.48
N ARG A 83 -27.77 16.60 2.90
CA ARG A 83 -28.88 17.25 3.62
C ARG A 83 -29.38 16.43 4.82
N ASP A 84 -29.26 15.12 4.74
CA ASP A 84 -29.63 14.14 5.77
C ASP A 84 -28.46 13.80 6.73
N GLY A 85 -27.39 14.60 6.74
CA GLY A 85 -26.30 14.48 7.72
C GLY A 85 -25.33 13.32 7.48
N LYS A 86 -25.35 12.70 6.29
CA LYS A 86 -24.44 11.62 5.93
C LYS A 86 -23.13 12.17 5.37
N ILE A 87 -22.06 11.42 5.59
CA ILE A 87 -20.74 11.63 5.00
C ILE A 87 -20.48 10.57 3.92
N THR A 88 -19.83 10.96 2.83
CA THR A 88 -19.44 10.03 1.77
C THR A 88 -18.01 9.60 2.00
N LEU A 89 -17.77 8.30 2.07
CA LEU A 89 -16.46 7.71 2.28
C LEU A 89 -16.17 6.65 1.21
N TYR A 90 -14.89 6.44 0.95
CA TYR A 90 -14.36 5.63 -0.14
C TYR A 90 -13.44 4.53 0.38
N HIS A 91 -13.71 3.31 -0.02
CA HIS A 91 -12.85 2.15 0.18
C HIS A 91 -12.22 1.77 -1.16
N TYR A 92 -10.90 1.87 -1.24
CA TYR A 92 -10.14 1.52 -2.43
C TYR A 92 -9.72 0.05 -2.38
N THR A 93 -9.84 -0.62 -3.51
CA THR A 93 -9.54 -2.05 -3.60
C THR A 93 -9.01 -2.45 -4.97
N THR A 94 -8.53 -3.69 -5.05
CA THR A 94 -8.11 -4.32 -6.29
C THR A 94 -9.33 -4.77 -7.11
N ASP A 95 -9.09 -5.12 -8.37
CA ASP A 95 -10.09 -5.74 -9.25
C ASP A 95 -10.66 -7.07 -8.68
N ARG A 96 -9.80 -7.93 -8.11
CA ARG A 96 -10.24 -9.15 -7.39
C ARG A 96 -11.08 -8.81 -6.16
N GLY A 97 -10.68 -7.79 -5.40
CA GLY A 97 -11.41 -7.33 -4.23
C GLY A 97 -12.81 -6.83 -4.59
N ALA A 98 -12.92 -6.00 -5.62
CA ALA A 98 -14.20 -5.51 -6.12
C ALA A 98 -15.12 -6.64 -6.58
N ARG A 99 -14.61 -7.61 -7.36
CA ARG A 99 -15.40 -8.80 -7.75
C ARG A 99 -15.89 -9.59 -6.55
N GLY A 100 -15.03 -9.80 -5.55
CA GLY A 100 -15.41 -10.49 -4.31
C GLY A 100 -16.53 -9.76 -3.57
N ILE A 101 -16.40 -8.44 -3.41
CA ILE A 101 -17.40 -7.60 -2.77
C ILE A 101 -18.72 -7.61 -3.54
N GLN A 102 -18.68 -7.52 -4.88
CA GLN A 102 -19.87 -7.58 -5.72
C GLN A 102 -20.58 -8.93 -5.63
N ARG A 103 -19.83 -10.02 -5.63
CA ARG A 103 -20.38 -11.38 -5.51
C ARG A 103 -20.97 -11.66 -4.13
N ASP A 104 -20.24 -11.27 -3.08
CA ASP A 104 -20.58 -11.65 -1.70
C ASP A 104 -21.51 -10.61 -1.03
N GLY A 105 -21.67 -9.42 -1.62
CA GLY A 105 -22.39 -8.29 -1.01
C GLY A 105 -21.77 -7.85 0.32
N LEU A 106 -20.47 -8.11 0.52
CA LEU A 106 -19.78 -8.02 1.79
C LEU A 106 -18.39 -7.42 1.62
N ILE A 107 -18.09 -6.37 2.38
CA ILE A 107 -16.72 -5.92 2.61
C ILE A 107 -16.23 -6.57 3.90
N LYS A 108 -15.38 -7.59 3.76
CA LYS A 108 -14.80 -8.29 4.90
C LYS A 108 -13.85 -7.37 5.65
N SER A 109 -14.01 -7.30 6.97
CA SER A 109 -13.07 -6.60 7.85
C SER A 109 -11.73 -7.31 7.90
N SER A 110 -10.66 -6.54 8.05
CA SER A 110 -9.44 -7.10 8.64
C SER A 110 -9.73 -7.48 10.09
N ASP A 111 -9.33 -8.69 10.48
CA ASP A 111 -9.56 -9.32 11.79
C ASP A 111 -8.23 -9.78 12.42
N GLU A 112 -8.25 -10.47 13.55
CA GLU A 112 -7.05 -10.94 14.26
C GLU A 112 -6.18 -11.90 13.45
N ASN A 113 -6.78 -12.66 12.53
CA ASN A 113 -6.13 -13.56 11.59
C ASN A 113 -5.47 -12.82 10.42
N THR A 114 -5.85 -11.56 10.20
CA THR A 114 -5.24 -10.70 9.20
C THR A 114 -3.85 -10.26 9.66
N GLN A 115 -2.86 -10.27 8.75
CA GLN A 115 -1.49 -9.86 9.07
C GLN A 115 -1.48 -8.47 9.74
N PRO A 116 -0.71 -8.27 10.83
CA PRO A 116 -0.75 -7.05 11.64
C PRO A 116 -0.65 -5.74 10.84
N GLN A 117 0.12 -5.73 9.74
CA GLN A 117 0.26 -4.56 8.87
C GLN A 117 -1.05 -4.07 8.23
N HIS A 118 -2.04 -4.96 8.05
CA HIS A 118 -3.33 -4.64 7.43
C HIS A 118 -4.40 -4.26 8.46
N ARG A 119 -4.14 -4.49 9.75
CA ARG A 119 -5.02 -4.14 10.88
C ARG A 119 -4.36 -3.20 11.87
N LYS A 120 -3.44 -2.36 11.38
CA LYS A 120 -2.58 -1.51 12.22
C LYS A 120 -3.36 -0.64 13.22
N TYR A 121 -4.58 -0.24 12.88
CA TYR A 121 -5.43 0.60 13.73
C TYR A 121 -6.64 -0.18 14.30
N GLY A 122 -6.54 -1.50 14.33
CA GLY A 122 -7.55 -2.42 14.82
C GLY A 122 -8.30 -3.14 13.72
N SER A 123 -9.22 -4.02 14.15
CA SER A 123 -10.08 -4.77 13.25
C SER A 123 -11.20 -3.90 12.69
N GLY A 124 -11.48 -4.04 11.40
CA GLY A 124 -12.48 -3.23 10.70
C GLY A 124 -12.27 -3.09 9.20
N VAL A 125 -13.11 -2.26 8.57
CA VAL A 125 -12.99 -1.83 7.18
C VAL A 125 -12.53 -0.38 7.15
N TYR A 126 -11.49 -0.11 6.37
CA TYR A 126 -10.86 1.19 6.28
C TYR A 126 -11.39 2.00 5.10
N PHE A 127 -11.59 3.29 5.33
CA PHE A 127 -12.09 4.27 4.37
C PHE A 127 -11.28 5.56 4.41
N THR A 128 -11.45 6.38 3.38
CA THR A 128 -11.02 7.77 3.32
C THR A 128 -12.16 8.65 2.80
N SER A 129 -12.14 9.92 3.13
CA SER A 129 -12.98 10.97 2.54
C SER A 129 -12.47 11.47 1.20
N TYR A 130 -11.24 11.14 0.81
CA TYR A 130 -10.70 11.52 -0.49
C TYR A 130 -11.36 10.72 -1.61
N SER A 131 -12.12 11.42 -2.44
CA SER A 131 -12.67 10.91 -3.67
C SER A 131 -11.56 10.60 -4.68
N PRO A 132 -11.85 9.78 -5.70
CA PRO A 132 -10.89 9.52 -6.77
C PRO A 132 -10.47 10.78 -7.55
N HIS A 133 -11.23 11.87 -7.41
CA HIS A 133 -10.94 13.14 -8.08
C HIS A 133 -10.08 14.08 -7.24
N ASP A 134 -10.03 13.90 -5.91
CA ASP A 134 -9.40 14.83 -4.98
C ASP A 134 -7.87 14.71 -5.01
N LEU A 135 -7.35 13.49 -5.19
CA LEU A 135 -5.92 13.20 -5.15
C LEU A 135 -5.44 12.54 -6.44
N GLU A 136 -4.14 12.63 -6.68
CA GLU A 136 -3.46 11.81 -7.67
C GLU A 136 -3.29 10.37 -7.15
N PRO A 137 -3.24 9.35 -8.03
CA PRO A 137 -3.23 7.95 -7.64
C PRO A 137 -2.12 7.56 -6.65
N ASP A 138 -0.97 8.21 -6.73
CA ASP A 138 0.18 8.02 -5.83
C ASP A 138 -0.10 8.57 -4.43
N LYS A 139 -0.61 9.81 -4.33
CA LYS A 139 -1.05 10.44 -3.07
C LYS A 139 -2.18 9.66 -2.42
N LEU A 140 -3.10 9.13 -3.23
CA LEU A 140 -4.20 8.29 -2.76
C LEU A 140 -3.69 6.94 -2.22
N ALA A 141 -2.80 6.28 -2.95
CA ALA A 141 -2.18 5.03 -2.52
C ALA A 141 -1.39 5.22 -1.21
N LEU A 142 -0.69 6.35 -1.07
CA LEU A 142 -0.01 6.75 0.16
C LEU A 142 -0.99 6.87 1.33
N ASN A 143 -2.10 7.57 1.12
CA ASN A 143 -3.13 7.75 2.12
C ASN A 143 -3.79 6.42 2.56
N CYS A 144 -3.96 5.45 1.65
CA CYS A 144 -4.70 4.22 1.93
C CYS A 144 -3.81 3.05 2.40
N PHE A 145 -2.64 2.85 1.80
CA PHE A 145 -1.93 1.56 1.89
C PHE A 145 -0.53 1.59 2.50
N THR A 146 0.04 2.77 2.77
CA THR A 146 1.44 2.85 3.26
C THR A 146 1.56 2.93 4.78
N HIS A 147 2.70 2.45 5.28
CA HIS A 147 3.11 2.63 6.67
C HIS A 147 4.02 3.85 6.77
N ARG A 148 3.66 4.83 7.61
CA ARG A 148 4.49 6.04 7.90
C ARG A 148 4.83 6.93 6.69
N GLY A 149 4.07 6.83 5.59
CA GLY A 149 4.33 7.63 4.40
C GLY A 149 5.57 7.19 3.62
N THR A 150 6.19 6.06 3.97
CA THR A 150 7.23 5.47 3.12
C THR A 150 6.56 4.83 1.93
N VAL A 151 6.74 5.44 0.76
CA VAL A 151 6.21 4.94 -0.51
C VAL A 151 6.76 3.53 -0.73
N VAL A 152 5.88 2.55 -0.79
CA VAL A 152 6.23 1.31 -1.46
C VAL A 152 6.18 1.67 -2.94
N THR A 153 7.34 1.99 -3.54
CA THR A 153 7.48 2.25 -4.99
C THR A 153 7.23 1.00 -5.83
N SER A 154 6.66 -0.07 -5.24
CA SER A 154 6.31 -1.23 -6.01
C SER A 154 5.17 -0.86 -6.95
N PRO A 155 5.30 -1.19 -8.24
CA PRO A 155 4.21 -1.15 -9.22
C PRO A 155 2.86 -1.66 -8.69
N GLY A 156 2.90 -2.61 -7.77
CA GLY A 156 1.72 -3.23 -7.18
C GLY A 156 0.92 -2.34 -6.23
N ILE A 157 1.40 -1.18 -5.78
CA ILE A 157 0.59 -0.34 -4.88
C ILE A 157 -0.56 0.35 -5.63
N TYR A 158 -0.35 0.74 -6.89
CA TYR A 158 -1.39 1.33 -7.73
C TYR A 158 -2.50 0.33 -8.04
N SER A 159 -2.16 -0.96 -8.22
CA SER A 159 -3.17 -1.98 -8.49
C SER A 159 -4.20 -2.13 -7.38
N ARG A 160 -3.90 -1.66 -6.16
CA ARG A 160 -4.80 -1.64 -5.00
C ARG A 160 -5.80 -0.49 -4.99
N THR A 161 -5.70 0.48 -5.90
CA THR A 161 -6.65 1.60 -6.05
C THR A 161 -7.51 1.47 -7.31
N ARG A 162 -7.53 0.31 -7.98
CA ARG A 162 -8.25 0.09 -9.26
C ARG A 162 -9.76 0.27 -9.17
N TYR A 163 -10.34 -0.10 -8.04
CA TYR A 163 -11.77 0.00 -7.81
C TYR A 163 -12.05 0.80 -6.54
N VAL A 164 -13.23 1.40 -6.54
CA VAL A 164 -13.73 2.27 -5.48
C VAL A 164 -15.06 1.71 -5.02
N VAL A 165 -15.20 1.54 -3.72
CA VAL A 165 -16.48 1.32 -3.06
C VAL A 165 -16.81 2.59 -2.30
N GLU A 166 -17.74 3.36 -2.84
CA GLU A 166 -18.28 4.58 -2.24
C GLU A 166 -19.47 4.22 -1.37
N ILE A 167 -19.51 4.70 -0.13
CA ILE A 167 -20.61 4.46 0.81
C ILE A 167 -20.93 5.75 1.56
N LYS A 168 -22.22 6.05 1.73
CA LYS A 168 -22.71 7.14 2.57
C LYS A 168 -23.05 6.64 3.97
N PHE A 169 -22.32 7.11 4.98
CA PHE A 169 -22.49 6.75 6.39
C PHE A 169 -23.10 7.90 7.19
N TYR A 170 -23.83 7.59 8.26
CA TYR A 170 -23.96 8.50 9.38
C TYR A 170 -22.62 8.58 10.13
N GLU A 171 -22.30 9.74 10.69
CA GLU A 171 -20.99 10.01 11.29
C GLU A 171 -20.68 9.08 12.49
N ASN A 172 -21.71 8.61 13.20
CA ASN A 172 -21.57 7.66 14.30
C ASN A 172 -21.33 6.20 13.88
N GLU A 173 -21.49 5.85 12.59
CA GLU A 173 -21.23 4.49 12.09
C GLU A 173 -19.72 4.23 11.91
N VAL A 174 -18.91 5.28 11.85
CA VAL A 174 -17.47 5.21 11.53
C VAL A 174 -16.66 6.05 12.49
N GLN A 175 -15.46 5.57 12.82
CA GLN A 175 -14.53 6.30 13.67
C GLN A 175 -13.46 6.97 12.80
N LYS A 176 -13.33 8.30 12.89
CA LYS A 176 -12.18 9.02 12.36
C LYS A 176 -10.94 8.69 13.19
N LEU A 177 -9.86 8.27 12.55
CA LEU A 177 -8.58 8.03 13.20
C LEU A 177 -7.71 9.28 13.17
N ASN A 178 -7.22 9.70 14.33
CA ASN A 178 -6.29 10.83 14.48
C ASN A 178 -4.86 10.40 14.13
N ILE A 179 -4.59 10.26 12.84
CA ILE A 179 -3.28 9.85 12.31
C ILE A 179 -2.66 11.01 11.55
N LEU A 180 -1.43 11.37 11.92
CA LEU A 180 -0.69 12.42 11.24
C LEU A 180 -0.56 12.09 9.73
N ASN A 181 -0.90 13.07 8.88
CA ASN A 181 -0.79 13.01 7.42
C ASN A 181 -1.62 11.92 6.73
N ARG A 182 -2.67 11.41 7.39
CA ARG A 182 -3.60 10.47 6.74
C ARG A 182 -5.05 10.78 7.06
N ASP A 183 -5.87 10.63 6.04
CA ASP A 183 -7.31 10.70 6.12
C ASP A 183 -7.88 9.28 6.18
N VAL A 184 -8.03 8.75 7.39
CA VAL A 184 -8.52 7.38 7.60
C VAL A 184 -9.73 7.34 8.52
N TYR A 185 -10.77 6.66 8.07
CA TYR A 185 -11.94 6.28 8.84
C TYR A 185 -11.97 4.75 8.98
N ILE A 186 -12.47 4.25 10.10
CA ILE A 186 -12.65 2.81 10.32
C ILE A 186 -14.11 2.52 10.68
N PHE A 187 -14.69 1.55 9.99
CA PHE A 187 -15.93 0.88 10.40
C PHE A 187 -15.55 -0.40 11.15
N ARG A 188 -16.10 -0.60 12.35
CA ARG A 188 -15.78 -1.78 13.18
C ARG A 188 -16.58 -2.99 12.70
N GLY A 189 -15.88 -4.06 12.34
CA GLY A 189 -16.49 -5.27 11.79
C GLY A 189 -16.67 -5.21 10.26
N SER A 190 -17.29 -6.25 9.71
CA SER A 190 -17.54 -6.38 8.27
C SER A 190 -18.80 -5.62 7.85
N ILE A 191 -18.86 -5.18 6.59
CA ILE A 191 -19.99 -4.40 6.06
C ILE A 191 -20.79 -5.24 5.09
N HIS A 192 -22.05 -5.49 5.42
CA HIS A 192 -23.02 -6.05 4.49
C HIS A 192 -23.66 -4.92 3.67
N LEU A 193 -23.42 -4.91 2.36
CA LEU A 193 -23.85 -3.83 1.46
C LEU A 193 -25.37 -3.70 1.35
N ARG A 194 -26.12 -4.76 1.63
CA ARG A 194 -27.60 -4.72 1.70
C ARG A 194 -28.13 -3.71 2.73
N HIS A 195 -27.38 -3.40 3.79
CA HIS A 195 -27.78 -2.39 4.79
C HIS A 195 -27.54 -0.94 4.30
N TYR A 196 -26.90 -0.79 3.15
CA TYR A 196 -26.54 0.48 2.51
C TYR A 196 -27.20 0.62 1.14
N GLU A 197 -28.26 -0.14 0.84
CA GLU A 197 -28.98 -0.05 -0.43
C GLU A 197 -29.39 1.40 -0.75
N GLY A 198 -29.19 1.83 -2.00
CA GLY A 198 -29.35 3.23 -2.42
C GLY A 198 -28.30 4.21 -1.90
N ARG A 199 -27.36 3.76 -1.06
CA ARG A 199 -26.29 4.58 -0.42
C ARG A 199 -24.88 4.10 -0.70
N TYR A 200 -24.68 3.10 -1.57
CA TYR A 200 -23.36 2.67 -2.02
C TYR A 200 -23.24 2.58 -3.53
N ARG A 201 -22.01 2.67 -4.04
CA ARG A 201 -21.66 2.43 -5.45
C ARG A 201 -20.31 1.72 -5.52
N ILE A 202 -20.18 0.81 -6.48
CA ILE A 202 -18.90 0.16 -6.81
C ILE A 202 -18.56 0.52 -8.25
N TYR A 203 -17.40 1.12 -8.48
CA TYR A 203 -16.96 1.55 -9.80
C TYR A 203 -15.45 1.48 -9.97
N LYS A 204 -15.00 1.45 -11.23
CA LYS A 204 -13.57 1.57 -11.58
C LYS A 204 -13.08 2.97 -11.23
N ASN A 205 -11.92 3.06 -10.60
CA ASN A 205 -11.31 4.35 -10.29
C ASN A 205 -10.98 5.10 -11.61
N PRO A 206 -11.59 6.27 -11.85
CA PRO A 206 -11.44 7.01 -13.11
C PRO A 206 -10.02 7.55 -13.33
N LYS A 207 -9.26 7.78 -12.25
CA LYS A 207 -7.87 8.24 -12.30
C LYS A 207 -6.86 7.10 -12.25
N HIS A 208 -7.29 5.84 -12.09
CA HIS A 208 -6.32 4.75 -12.04
C HIS A 208 -5.59 4.68 -13.39
N PRO A 209 -4.25 4.81 -13.43
CA PRO A 209 -3.51 4.78 -14.67
C PRO A 209 -3.73 3.42 -15.32
N TYR A 210 -4.38 3.41 -16.49
CA TYR A 210 -4.44 2.21 -17.31
C TYR A 210 -3.03 2.01 -17.88
N ASP A 211 -2.20 1.25 -17.18
CA ASP A 211 -0.91 0.82 -17.71
C ASP A 211 -0.99 -0.68 -18.09
N PRO A 212 -0.99 -0.99 -19.40
CA PRO A 212 -0.88 -2.37 -19.91
C PRO A 212 0.39 -3.09 -19.42
N ARG A 213 1.42 -2.37 -18.98
CA ARG A 213 2.65 -3.00 -18.45
C ARG A 213 2.47 -3.57 -17.06
N TYR A 214 1.45 -3.11 -16.32
CA TYR A 214 1.12 -3.63 -14.99
C TYR A 214 0.03 -4.71 -15.02
N SER A 215 -0.54 -5.07 -16.17
CA SER A 215 -1.40 -6.26 -16.26
C SER A 215 -0.61 -7.57 -16.10
N PHE A 216 0.67 -7.59 -16.50
CA PHE A 216 1.53 -8.78 -16.43
C PHE A 216 1.99 -9.18 -15.03
N TYR A 217 1.97 -8.26 -14.05
CA TYR A 217 2.43 -8.55 -12.68
C TYR A 217 1.33 -9.13 -11.78
N ILE A 218 0.08 -9.22 -12.27
CA ILE A 218 -1.09 -9.57 -11.45
C ILE A 218 -1.37 -11.08 -11.47
N ASP A 219 -0.97 -11.77 -12.54
CA ASP A 219 -1.22 -13.22 -12.67
C ASP A 219 -0.15 -14.09 -11.97
N SER A 220 0.99 -13.52 -11.59
CA SER A 220 2.13 -14.28 -11.05
C SER A 220 2.25 -14.29 -9.53
N PHE A 221 1.47 -13.49 -8.80
CA PHE A 221 1.50 -13.45 -7.33
C PHE A 221 0.10 -13.62 -6.76
N GLY A 222 -0.36 -14.87 -6.73
CA GLY A 222 -1.55 -15.27 -5.97
C GLY A 222 -1.36 -14.96 -4.48
N TYR A 223 -2.03 -13.91 -4.02
CA TYR A 223 -2.27 -13.62 -2.60
C TYR A 223 -3.76 -13.74 -2.31
#